data_AF-A0A950TQ07-F1
#
_entry.id   AF-A0A950TQ07-F1
#
_cell.length_a   1.000
_cell.length_b   1.000
_cell.length_c   1.000
_cell.angle_alpha   90.00
_cell.angle_beta   90.00
_cell.angle_gamma   90.00
#
_symmetry.space_group_name_H-M   'P 1'
#
loop_
_entity.id
_entity.type
_entity.pdbx_description
1 polymer ?
#
loop_
_entity_poly.entity_id
_entity_poly.type
_entity_poly.pdbx_seq_one_letter_code
_entity_poly.pdbx_strand_id
1 'polypeptide(L)' 'MLFNSFSFALIFLPIALAGFYVASAIGRWVAKAWLVIASLAFYTYWHPPFTIL' A
#
# COMPACT_ATOMS: atom_id res chain seq x y z
N MET A 1 3.57 6.29 14.19
CA MET A 1 4.52 6.33 13.06
C MET A 1 4.16 5.24 12.07
N LEU A 2 3.41 5.57 11.01
CA LEU A 2 2.83 4.57 10.09
C LEU A 2 3.87 3.77 9.30
N PHE A 3 4.88 4.48 8.79
CA PHE A 3 5.91 3.92 7.93
C PHE A 3 7.04 3.22 8.71
N ASN A 4 7.08 3.38 10.03
CA ASN A 4 8.05 2.73 10.92
C ASN A 4 7.33 1.67 11.79
N SER A 5 6.49 0.86 11.16
CA SER A 5 5.83 -0.27 11.82
C SER A 5 6.29 -1.57 11.17
N PHE A 6 6.47 -2.61 11.99
CA PHE A 6 6.76 -3.96 11.49
C PHE A 6 5.70 -4.44 10.50
N SER A 7 4.43 -4.08 10.70
CA SER A 7 3.35 -4.40 9.77
C SER A 7 3.53 -3.71 8.41
N PHE A 8 4.08 -2.49 8.37
CA PHE A 8 4.38 -1.84 7.09
C PHE A 8 5.51 -2.57 6.36
N ALA A 9 6.61 -2.86 7.05
CA ALA A 9 7.80 -3.46 6.44
C ALA A 9 7.59 -4.92 6.02
N LEU A 10 6.88 -5.73 6.83
CA LEU A 10 6.75 -7.17 6.61
C LEU A 10 5.45 -7.58 5.91
N ILE A 11 4.43 -6.72 5.87
CA ILE A 11 3.14 -7.05 5.24
C ILE A 11 2.90 -6.13 4.04
N PHE A 12 2.80 -4.82 4.28
CA PHE A 12 2.43 -3.89 3.21
C PHE A 12 3.46 -3.84 2.09
N LEU A 13 4.75 -3.67 2.41
CA LEU A 13 5.82 -3.54 1.43
C LEU A 13 5.94 -4.76 0.50
N PRO A 14 6.01 -6.02 1.00
CA PRO A 14 6.09 -7.18 0.12
C PRO A 14 4.82 -7.35 -0.72
N ILE A 15 3.62 -7.08 -0.19
CA ILE A 15 2.38 -7.14 -0.97
C ILE A 15 2.37 -6.09 -2.08
N ALA A 16 2.75 -4.84 -1.76
CA ALA A 16 2.81 -3.74 -2.72
C ALA A 16 3.78 -4.05 -3.86
N LEU A 17 4.97 -4.55 -3.54
CA LEU A 17 5.98 -4.95 -4.52
C LEU A 17 5.55 -6.16 -5.36
N ALA A 18 5.02 -7.21 -4.71
CA ALA A 18 4.56 -8.41 -5.42
C ALA A 18 3.46 -8.06 -6.44
N GLY A 19 2.45 -7.29 -6.01
CA GLY A 19 1.40 -6.84 -6.92
C GLY A 19 1.92 -5.90 -8.02
N PHE A 20 2.95 -5.08 -7.74
CA PHE A 20 3.57 -4.24 -8.77
C PHE A 20 4.28 -5.06 -9.83
N TYR A 21 5.03 -6.11 -9.47
CA TYR A 21 5.70 -6.98 -10.44
C TYR A 21 4.69 -7.76 -11.28
N VAL A 22 3.64 -8.30 -10.66
CA VAL A 22 2.55 -9.00 -11.37
C VAL A 22 1.83 -8.03 -12.31
N ALA A 23 1.46 -6.84 -11.85
CA ALA A 23 0.80 -5.82 -12.66
C ALA A 23 1.70 -5.29 -13.79
N SER A 24 3.01 -5.21 -13.56
CA SER A 24 3.99 -4.80 -14.57
C SER A 24 4.14 -5.83 -15.69
N ALA A 25 3.93 -7.12 -15.41
CA ALA A 25 3.88 -8.16 -16.43
C ALA A 25 2.65 -8.04 -17.35
N ILE A 26 1.56 -7.45 -16.86
CA ILE A 26 0.34 -7.21 -17.65
C ILE A 26 0.47 -5.90 -18.44
N GLY A 27 1.01 -4.84 -17.83
CA GLY A 27 1.29 -3.60 -18.53
C GLY A 27 1.57 -2.41 -17.61
N ARG A 28 2.28 -1.42 -18.15
CA ARG A 28 2.74 -0.24 -17.41
C ARG A 28 1.58 0.56 -16.79
N TRP A 29 0.41 0.59 -17.42
CA TRP A 29 -0.77 1.27 -16.89
C TRP A 29 -1.35 0.55 -15.66
N VAL A 30 -1.42 -0.78 -15.71
CA VAL A 30 -1.92 -1.62 -14.61
C VAL A 30 -0.99 -1.51 -13.40
N ALA A 31 0.32 -1.50 -13.63
CA ALA A 31 1.32 -1.30 -12.57
C ALA A 31 1.13 0.04 -11.84
N LYS A 32 0.87 1.13 -12.57
CA LYS A 32 0.58 2.44 -11.95
C LYS A 32 -0.72 2.41 -11.16
N ALA A 33 -1.78 1.82 -11.73
CA ALA A 33 -3.07 1.69 -11.06
C ALA A 33 -2.94 0.89 -9.75
N TRP A 34 -2.16 -0.19 -9.75
CA TRP A 34 -1.86 -0.96 -8.55
C TRP A 34 -1.22 -0.13 -7.45
N LEU A 35 -0.20 0.69 -7.78
CA LEU A 35 0.45 1.55 -6.79
C LEU A 35 -0.52 2.56 -6.17
N VAL A 36 -1.42 3.13 -6.97
CA VAL A 36 -2.45 4.05 -6.48
C VAL A 36 -3.40 3.33 -5.52
N ILE A 37 -3.90 2.15 -5.91
CA ILE A 37 -4.81 1.34 -5.08
C ILE A 37 -4.13 0.91 -3.78
N ALA A 38 -2.88 0.41 -3.85
CA ALA A 38 -2.10 0.02 -2.68
C ALA A 38 -1.90 1.20 -1.72
N SER A 39 -1.60 2.39 -2.26
CA SER A 39 -1.49 3.61 -1.46
C SER A 39 -2.82 3.98 -0.80
N LEU A 40 -3.94 3.93 -1.53
CA LEU A 40 -5.26 4.21 -0.97
C LEU A 40 -5.63 3.20 0.13
N ALA A 41 -5.36 1.92 -0.08
CA ALA A 41 -5.61 0.86 0.90
C ALA A 41 -4.77 1.07 2.18
N PHE A 42 -3.50 1.46 2.04
CA PHE A 42 -2.66 1.81 3.17
C PHE A 42 -3.24 2.97 3.97
N TYR A 43 -3.63 4.06 3.31
CA TYR A 43 -4.17 5.23 4.00
C TYR A 43 -5.57 5.00 4.61
N THR A 44 -6.43 4.19 3.99
CA THR A 44 -7.76 3.87 4.53
C THR A 44 -7.69 2.88 5.70
N TYR A 45 -6.84 1.86 5.63
CA TYR A 45 -6.66 0.91 6.73
C TYR A 45 -6.13 1.58 8.00
N TRP A 46 -5.29 2.58 7.82
CA TRP A 46 -4.61 3.26 8.91
C TRP A 46 -5.33 4.50 9.41
N HIS A 47 -6.65 4.63 9.24
CA HIS A 47 -7.45 5.76 9.75
C HIS A 47 -7.41 5.80 11.29
N PRO A 48 -6.54 6.58 11.94
CA PRO A 48 -6.57 6.73 13.38
C PRO A 48 -7.79 7.62 13.68
N PRO A 49 -8.60 7.34 14.72
CA PRO A 49 -9.59 8.30 15.17
C PRO A 49 -8.85 9.54 15.67
N PHE A 50 -8.60 10.51 14.78
CA PHE A 50 -7.90 11.75 15.07
C PHE A 50 -8.78 12.77 15.83
N THR A 51 -9.82 12.34 16.56
CA THR A 51 -10.72 13.29 17.23
C THR A 51 -11.37 12.73 18.48
N ILE A 52 -10.57 12.45 19.52
CA ILE A 52 -11.02 12.60 20.91
C ILE A 52 -9.92 13.37 21.64
N LEU A 53 -9.90 14.68 21.45
CA LEU A 53 -9.51 15.64 22.48
C LEU A 53 -10.36 16.91 22.28
#